data_AF-A0A3D2FT95-F1
#
_entry.id   AF-A0A3D2FT95-F1
#
_cell.length_a   1.000
_cell.length_b   1.000
_cell.length_c   1.000
_cell.angle_alpha   90.00
_cell.angle_beta   90.00
_cell.angle_gamma   90.00
#
_symmetry.space_group_name_H-M   'P 1'
#
loop_
_entity.id
_entity.type
_entity.pdbx_description
1 polymer ?
#
loop_
_entity_poly.entity_id
_entity_poly.type
_entity_poly.pdbx_seq_one_letter_code
_entity_poly.pdbx_strand_id
1 'polypeptide(L)'
;IERWRESSQTNPYDPNESATQTEMRSFVCAQCHVEYYCGSEMTLEFPWSNGLKAEDLEKHWNETYLPDGKRFFDYKHKESGAEILKVQHPEFELWSQGIHARSGVACADCHMPYQRDGASKISDHWVRSPLLNINNACQTCHHINEEQILKEVDIIQDRNYKLLKRGGESLMALLDAIQIAKDSGATQNELKEALEFQRKAQWRLDYIAAENSMGFHAPQEAARILGEAIDYARQGQVKAMSIK
;
A
#
# COMPACT_ATOMS: atom_id res chain seq x y z
N ILE A 1 -16.09 1.35 -8.65
CA ILE A 1 -16.17 -0.03 -8.06
C ILE A 1 -17.10 -0.10 -6.85
N GLU A 2 -16.89 0.64 -5.75
CA GLU A 2 -17.74 0.53 -4.55
C GLU A 2 -19.22 0.79 -4.83
N ARG A 3 -19.53 1.84 -5.61
CA ARG A 3 -20.89 2.10 -6.12
C ARG A 3 -21.50 0.92 -6.90
N TRP A 4 -20.68 0.16 -7.63
CA TRP A 4 -21.14 -1.04 -8.33
C TRP A 4 -21.41 -2.17 -7.35
N ARG A 5 -20.56 -2.37 -6.32
CA ARG A 5 -20.79 -3.35 -5.25
C ARG A 5 -22.05 -3.06 -4.43
N GLU A 6 -22.40 -1.77 -4.27
CA GLU A 6 -23.63 -1.31 -3.63
C GLU A 6 -24.85 -1.37 -4.56
N SER A 7 -24.65 -1.56 -5.86
CA SER A 7 -25.74 -1.66 -6.83
C SER A 7 -26.39 -3.04 -6.79
N SER A 8 -27.61 -3.14 -7.32
CA SER A 8 -28.31 -4.41 -7.46
C SER A 8 -27.85 -5.24 -8.66
N GLN A 9 -26.68 -4.95 -9.24
CA GLN A 9 -26.15 -5.67 -10.40
C GLN A 9 -25.61 -7.05 -9.98
N THR A 10 -25.94 -8.07 -10.75
CA THR A 10 -25.52 -9.46 -10.52
C THR A 10 -24.34 -9.88 -11.38
N ASN A 11 -24.05 -9.15 -12.46
CA ASN A 11 -22.96 -9.48 -13.38
C ASN A 11 -21.65 -8.91 -12.85
N PRO A 12 -20.53 -9.66 -12.84
CA PRO A 12 -19.24 -9.16 -12.40
C PRO A 12 -18.88 -7.82 -13.06
N TYR A 13 -18.26 -6.92 -12.30
CA TYR A 13 -17.78 -5.65 -12.84
C TYR A 13 -16.72 -5.89 -13.89
N ASP A 14 -17.01 -5.54 -15.15
CA ASP A 14 -16.03 -5.51 -16.23
C ASP A 14 -15.56 -4.07 -16.45
N PRO A 15 -14.29 -3.72 -16.14
CA PRO A 15 -13.77 -2.38 -16.39
C PRO A 15 -13.87 -1.92 -17.85
N ASN A 16 -13.91 -2.82 -18.83
CA ASN A 16 -14.01 -2.46 -20.24
C ASN A 16 -15.43 -2.07 -20.67
N GLU A 17 -16.45 -2.60 -19.98
CA GLU A 17 -17.85 -2.35 -20.31
C GLU A 17 -18.54 -1.41 -19.31
N SER A 18 -18.17 -1.50 -18.03
CA SER A 18 -18.90 -0.90 -16.91
C SER A 18 -18.24 0.37 -16.38
N ALA A 19 -16.97 0.63 -16.70
CA ALA A 19 -16.25 1.76 -16.15
C ALA A 19 -16.75 3.09 -16.74
N THR A 20 -17.02 4.04 -15.85
CA THR A 20 -17.24 5.42 -16.25
C THR A 20 -15.96 6.04 -16.79
N GLN A 21 -16.07 7.12 -17.59
CA GLN A 21 -14.90 7.84 -18.08
C GLN A 21 -13.99 8.34 -16.94
N THR A 22 -14.57 8.72 -15.80
CA THR A 22 -13.80 9.11 -14.60
C THR A 22 -13.07 7.92 -13.97
N GLU A 23 -13.70 6.75 -13.88
CA GLU A 23 -13.03 5.54 -13.39
C GLU A 23 -11.86 5.13 -14.31
N MET A 24 -12.06 5.21 -15.64
CA MET A 24 -11.00 4.92 -16.62
C MET A 24 -9.77 5.83 -16.46
N ARG A 25 -9.95 7.07 -16.02
CA ARG A 25 -8.86 8.02 -15.72
C ARG A 25 -7.99 7.60 -14.52
N SER A 26 -8.42 6.63 -13.71
CA SER A 26 -7.61 5.96 -12.70
C SER A 26 -7.20 4.55 -13.11
N PHE A 27 -8.08 3.79 -13.77
CA PHE A 27 -7.80 2.39 -14.14
C PHE A 27 -6.65 2.24 -15.12
N VAL A 28 -6.43 3.22 -16.00
CA VAL A 28 -5.24 3.20 -16.88
C VAL A 28 -3.94 3.21 -16.08
N CYS A 29 -3.90 3.90 -14.94
CA CYS A 29 -2.78 3.90 -14.00
C CYS A 29 -2.71 2.58 -13.23
N ALA A 30 -3.87 2.04 -12.83
CA ALA A 30 -4.01 0.78 -12.09
C ALA A 30 -3.65 -0.48 -12.90
N GLN A 31 -3.23 -0.34 -14.16
CA GLN A 31 -2.59 -1.45 -14.88
C GLN A 31 -1.17 -1.72 -14.37
N CYS A 32 -0.54 -0.75 -13.68
CA CYS A 32 0.83 -0.86 -13.21
C CYS A 32 1.01 -0.38 -11.76
N HIS A 33 0.33 0.69 -11.35
CA HIS A 33 0.46 1.31 -10.03
C HIS A 33 -0.39 0.59 -8.97
N VAL A 34 -0.07 -0.68 -8.75
CA VAL A 34 -0.80 -1.64 -7.92
C VAL A 34 0.15 -2.57 -7.19
N GLU A 35 -0.34 -3.22 -6.14
CA GLU A 35 0.29 -4.42 -5.58
C GLU A 35 0.16 -5.60 -6.55
N TYR A 36 1.24 -6.35 -6.70
CA TYR A 36 1.26 -7.53 -7.55
C TYR A 36 2.37 -8.49 -7.17
N TYR A 37 2.16 -9.78 -7.44
CA TYR A 37 3.26 -10.73 -7.54
C TYR A 37 3.81 -10.77 -8.97
N CYS A 38 5.14 -10.78 -9.10
CA CYS A 38 5.81 -11.05 -10.37
C CYS A 38 7.09 -11.86 -10.13
N GLY A 39 6.94 -13.18 -10.22
CA GLY A 39 8.04 -14.14 -10.14
C GLY A 39 7.78 -15.35 -11.03
N SER A 40 8.62 -16.38 -10.89
CA SER A 40 8.59 -17.58 -11.74
C SER A 40 7.55 -18.62 -11.32
N GLU A 41 7.10 -18.56 -10.07
CA GLU A 41 6.33 -19.67 -9.46
C GLU A 41 4.84 -19.63 -9.81
N MET A 42 4.32 -18.45 -10.17
CA MET A 42 2.94 -18.27 -10.60
C MET A 42 2.84 -17.11 -11.60
N THR A 43 1.75 -17.08 -12.35
CA THR A 43 1.41 -15.98 -13.24
C THR A 43 1.29 -14.68 -12.45
N LEU A 44 1.62 -13.55 -13.09
CA LEU A 44 1.37 -12.23 -12.53
C LEU A 44 -0.10 -12.11 -12.10
N GLU A 45 -0.31 -11.70 -10.85
CA GLU A 45 -1.62 -11.60 -10.25
C GLU A 45 -1.70 -10.36 -9.36
N PHE A 46 -2.87 -9.71 -9.39
CA PHE A 46 -3.24 -8.67 -8.43
C PHE A 46 -4.06 -9.31 -7.30
N PRO A 47 -3.66 -9.20 -6.03
CA PRO A 47 -4.24 -9.94 -4.90
C PRO A 47 -5.59 -9.38 -4.41
N TRP A 48 -6.51 -9.08 -5.32
CA TRP A 48 -7.73 -8.30 -5.05
C TRP A 48 -8.97 -9.16 -4.77
N SER A 49 -8.84 -10.48 -4.69
CA SER A 49 -9.98 -11.41 -4.55
C SER A 49 -10.80 -11.17 -3.28
N ASN A 50 -10.15 -10.68 -2.22
CA ASN A 50 -10.78 -10.39 -0.92
C ASN A 50 -11.16 -8.90 -0.76
N GLY A 51 -10.70 -8.00 -1.63
CA GLY A 51 -10.86 -6.56 -1.48
C GLY A 51 -9.62 -5.77 -1.89
N LEU A 52 -9.57 -4.49 -1.55
CA LEU A 52 -8.47 -3.57 -1.88
C LEU A 52 -7.75 -3.03 -0.64
N LYS A 53 -8.11 -3.47 0.57
CA LYS A 53 -7.43 -3.05 1.79
C LYS A 53 -6.15 -3.85 2.01
N ALA A 54 -5.19 -3.29 2.74
CA ALA A 54 -3.94 -3.98 3.05
C ALA A 54 -4.16 -5.34 3.73
N GLU A 55 -5.22 -5.48 4.55
CA GLU A 55 -5.61 -6.73 5.20
C GLU A 55 -6.25 -7.73 4.23
N ASP A 56 -7.00 -7.24 3.25
CA ASP A 56 -7.66 -8.08 2.24
C ASP A 56 -6.62 -8.71 1.31
N LEU A 57 -5.65 -7.91 0.88
CA LEU A 57 -4.52 -8.34 0.05
C LEU A 57 -3.62 -9.32 0.82
N GLU A 58 -3.33 -9.02 2.09
CA GLU A 58 -2.59 -9.95 2.97
C GLU A 58 -3.32 -11.29 3.11
N LYS A 59 -4.65 -11.24 3.29
CA LYS A 59 -5.48 -12.43 3.41
C LYS A 59 -5.42 -13.26 2.13
N HIS A 60 -5.53 -12.62 0.96
CA HIS A 60 -5.35 -13.30 -0.32
C HIS A 60 -4.02 -14.06 -0.35
N TRP A 61 -2.89 -13.38 -0.10
CA TRP A 61 -1.58 -14.03 -0.13
C TRP A 61 -1.38 -15.13 0.91
N ASN A 62 -2.01 -15.01 2.08
CA ASN A 62 -1.97 -16.06 3.09
C ASN A 62 -2.84 -17.28 2.73
N GLU A 63 -3.87 -17.11 1.90
CA GLU A 63 -4.72 -18.18 1.36
C GLU A 63 -4.14 -18.80 0.08
N THR A 64 -3.17 -18.15 -0.56
CA THR A 64 -2.49 -18.65 -1.77
C THR A 64 -1.47 -19.74 -1.44
N TYR A 65 -1.52 -20.83 -2.22
CA TYR A 65 -0.57 -21.93 -2.19
C TYR A 65 0.11 -22.08 -3.56
N LEU A 66 1.42 -22.29 -3.54
CA LEU A 66 2.21 -22.56 -4.74
C LEU A 66 1.94 -23.97 -5.28
N PRO A 67 2.30 -24.26 -6.56
CA PRO A 67 2.09 -25.59 -7.16
C PRO A 67 2.70 -26.76 -6.38
N ASP A 68 3.72 -26.50 -5.57
CA ASP A 68 4.38 -27.51 -4.70
C ASP A 68 3.68 -27.71 -3.34
N GLY A 69 2.56 -27.03 -3.11
CA GLY A 69 1.73 -27.14 -1.90
C GLY A 69 2.19 -26.27 -0.72
N LYS A 70 3.24 -25.46 -0.87
CA LYS A 70 3.66 -24.51 0.17
C LYS A 70 2.77 -23.27 0.17
N ARG A 71 2.58 -22.66 1.35
CA ARG A 71 1.98 -21.32 1.43
C ARG A 71 2.85 -20.34 0.66
N PHE A 72 2.21 -19.39 -0.02
CA PHE A 72 2.88 -18.35 -0.75
C PHE A 72 3.77 -17.45 0.15
N PHE A 73 4.97 -17.16 -0.35
CA PHE A 73 5.88 -16.13 0.16
C PHE A 73 6.80 -15.67 -0.97
N ASP A 74 7.18 -14.40 -0.98
CA ASP A 74 8.09 -13.85 -1.99
C ASP A 74 9.53 -14.28 -1.75
N TYR A 75 9.96 -14.23 -0.49
CA TYR A 75 11.27 -14.71 -0.08
C TYR A 75 11.30 -15.14 1.38
N LYS A 76 12.27 -15.98 1.70
CA LYS A 76 12.60 -16.32 3.09
C LYS A 76 13.63 -15.33 3.61
N HIS A 77 13.29 -14.58 4.65
CA HIS A 77 14.19 -13.61 5.26
C HIS A 77 15.45 -14.32 5.77
N LYS A 78 16.63 -13.86 5.33
CA LYS A 78 17.88 -14.60 5.53
C LYS A 78 18.28 -14.74 7.01
N GLU A 79 18.07 -13.68 7.80
CA GLU A 79 18.50 -13.64 9.21
C GLU A 79 17.51 -14.37 10.11
N SER A 80 16.24 -13.93 10.14
CA SER A 80 15.20 -14.55 10.97
C SER A 80 14.70 -15.90 10.48
N GLY A 81 14.71 -16.15 9.16
CA GLY A 81 14.08 -17.33 8.55
C GLY A 81 12.57 -17.20 8.35
N ALA A 82 11.97 -16.02 8.54
CA ALA A 82 10.56 -15.78 8.28
C ALA A 82 10.21 -15.89 6.78
N GLU A 83 9.02 -16.39 6.47
CA GLU A 83 8.46 -16.34 5.12
C GLU A 83 7.79 -14.97 4.92
N ILE A 84 8.31 -14.14 4.02
CA ILE A 84 7.90 -12.73 3.88
C ILE A 84 7.05 -12.51 2.63
N LEU A 85 6.09 -11.58 2.75
CA LEU A 85 5.38 -10.97 1.63
C LEU A 85 6.07 -9.64 1.29
N LYS A 86 6.36 -9.44 0.00
CA LYS A 86 6.86 -8.17 -0.52
C LYS A 86 5.69 -7.39 -1.10
N VAL A 87 5.62 -6.10 -0.81
CA VAL A 87 4.65 -5.19 -1.43
C VAL A 87 5.31 -4.40 -2.55
N GLN A 88 4.63 -4.22 -3.67
CA GLN A 88 5.05 -3.39 -4.80
C GLN A 88 4.04 -2.26 -4.98
N HIS A 89 4.51 -1.02 -4.85
CA HIS A 89 3.83 0.24 -5.20
C HIS A 89 2.27 0.18 -5.26
N PRO A 90 1.60 0.03 -4.10
CA PRO A 90 0.14 -0.17 -4.01
C PRO A 90 -0.62 1.17 -4.07
N GLU A 91 -0.27 2.03 -5.05
CA GLU A 91 -0.85 3.37 -5.13
C GLU A 91 -2.36 3.33 -5.35
N PHE A 92 -2.86 2.48 -6.26
CA PHE A 92 -4.29 2.40 -6.54
C PHE A 92 -5.09 1.93 -5.32
N GLU A 93 -4.57 0.91 -4.63
CA GLU A 93 -5.20 0.36 -3.44
C GLU A 93 -5.22 1.39 -2.32
N LEU A 94 -4.09 2.04 -2.00
CA LEU A 94 -4.05 3.06 -0.96
C LEU A 94 -4.88 4.29 -1.33
N TRP A 95 -4.79 4.79 -2.58
CA TRP A 95 -5.63 5.90 -3.07
C TRP A 95 -7.11 5.59 -2.93
N SER A 96 -7.54 4.36 -3.21
CA SER A 96 -8.95 3.97 -3.09
C SER A 96 -9.50 4.08 -1.66
N GLN A 97 -8.63 4.10 -0.64
CA GLN A 97 -8.99 4.33 0.77
C GLN A 97 -9.02 5.83 1.14
N GLY A 98 -8.66 6.71 0.21
CA GLY A 98 -8.53 8.15 0.41
C GLY A 98 -9.83 8.95 0.23
N ILE A 99 -9.86 10.17 0.74
CA ILE A 99 -11.00 11.08 0.57
C ILE A 99 -11.17 11.50 -0.90
N HIS A 100 -10.07 11.74 -1.61
CA HIS A 100 -10.09 12.11 -3.02
C HIS A 100 -10.78 11.05 -3.88
N ALA A 101 -10.43 9.77 -3.69
CA ALA A 101 -11.08 8.66 -4.39
C ALA A 101 -12.58 8.57 -4.06
N ARG A 102 -12.95 8.66 -2.78
CA ARG A 102 -14.36 8.66 -2.36
C ARG A 102 -15.16 9.83 -2.95
N SER A 103 -14.51 10.97 -3.15
CA SER A 103 -15.09 12.14 -3.83
C SER A 103 -15.08 12.05 -5.35
N GLY A 104 -14.53 10.97 -5.93
CA GLY A 104 -14.50 10.74 -7.38
C GLY A 104 -13.37 11.45 -8.12
N VAL A 105 -12.34 11.92 -7.41
CA VAL A 105 -11.14 12.55 -8.00
C VAL A 105 -10.21 11.45 -8.49
N ALA A 106 -9.99 11.39 -9.80
CA ALA A 106 -9.17 10.38 -10.46
C ALA A 106 -7.67 10.70 -10.39
N CYS A 107 -6.81 9.70 -10.64
CA CYS A 107 -5.36 9.88 -10.71
C CYS A 107 -4.97 11.00 -11.70
N ALA A 108 -5.62 11.01 -12.87
CA ALA A 108 -5.38 12.00 -13.92
C ALA A 108 -5.82 13.43 -13.53
N ASP A 109 -6.67 13.63 -12.54
CA ASP A 109 -7.07 15.00 -12.13
C ASP A 109 -5.89 15.74 -11.48
N CYS A 110 -5.03 15.02 -10.75
CA CYS A 110 -3.86 15.58 -10.09
C CYS A 110 -2.58 15.44 -10.93
N HIS A 111 -2.36 14.26 -11.52
CA HIS A 111 -1.09 13.92 -12.20
C HIS A 111 -1.07 14.23 -13.69
N MET A 112 -2.24 14.44 -14.29
CA MET A 112 -2.40 14.81 -15.70
C MET A 112 -3.39 15.96 -15.84
N PRO A 113 -3.20 17.07 -15.11
CA PRO A 113 -4.18 18.13 -15.07
C PRO A 113 -4.36 18.72 -16.47
N TYR A 114 -5.58 19.19 -16.74
CA TYR A 114 -5.85 19.83 -18.02
C TYR A 114 -5.12 21.18 -18.12
N GLN A 115 -4.55 21.44 -19.29
CA GLN A 115 -3.95 22.72 -19.66
C GLN A 115 -4.57 23.25 -20.96
N ARG A 116 -4.38 24.55 -21.22
CA ARG A 116 -4.79 25.19 -22.47
C ARG A 116 -3.61 25.32 -23.41
N ASP A 117 -3.80 24.87 -24.64
CA ASP A 117 -2.93 25.16 -25.77
C ASP A 117 -3.74 25.90 -26.83
N GLY A 118 -3.60 27.23 -26.86
CA GLY A 118 -4.50 28.12 -27.60
C GLY A 118 -5.97 27.94 -27.18
N ALA A 119 -6.81 27.54 -28.14
CA ALA A 119 -8.24 27.28 -27.91
C ALA A 119 -8.53 25.87 -27.38
N SER A 120 -7.57 24.96 -27.46
CA SER A 120 -7.74 23.54 -27.13
C SER A 120 -7.50 23.28 -25.64
N LYS A 121 -8.26 22.33 -25.09
CA LYS A 121 -8.03 21.76 -23.76
C LYS A 121 -7.35 20.41 -23.94
N ILE A 122 -6.14 20.26 -23.40
CA ILE A 122 -5.35 19.03 -23.50
C ILE A 122 -4.97 18.55 -22.10
N SER A 123 -4.79 17.24 -21.92
CA SER A 123 -4.23 16.70 -20.67
C SER A 123 -2.71 16.87 -20.67
N ASP A 124 -2.14 17.35 -19.58
CA ASP A 124 -0.69 17.27 -19.38
C ASP A 124 -0.27 15.80 -19.26
N HIS A 125 0.65 15.36 -20.10
CA HIS A 125 1.19 14.00 -20.09
C HIS A 125 2.57 13.92 -19.43
N TRP A 126 3.08 15.03 -18.89
CA TRP A 126 4.28 15.01 -18.06
C TRP A 126 3.93 14.57 -16.63
N VAL A 127 3.63 13.28 -16.48
CA VAL A 127 3.27 12.65 -15.21
C VAL A 127 4.42 12.77 -14.21
N ARG A 128 4.20 13.53 -13.14
CA ARG A 128 5.17 13.80 -12.05
C ARG A 128 4.44 14.24 -10.79
N SER A 129 5.19 14.70 -9.79
CA SER A 129 4.60 15.26 -8.57
C SER A 129 3.64 16.42 -8.91
N PRO A 130 2.37 16.34 -8.48
CA PRO A 130 1.38 17.41 -8.66
C PRO A 130 1.80 18.72 -7.96
N LEU A 131 2.68 18.64 -6.96
CA LEU A 131 3.24 19.80 -6.25
C LEU A 131 4.13 20.69 -7.14
N LEU A 132 4.55 20.19 -8.30
CA LEU A 132 5.26 21.00 -9.31
C LEU A 132 4.30 21.83 -10.19
N ASN A 133 2.98 21.65 -10.02
CA ASN A 133 1.94 22.35 -10.78
C ASN A 133 0.66 22.52 -9.93
N ILE A 134 0.80 23.07 -8.73
CA ILE A 134 -0.28 23.19 -7.73
C ILE A 134 -1.50 23.93 -8.30
N ASN A 135 -1.27 24.98 -9.10
CA ASN A 135 -2.35 25.74 -9.72
C ASN A 135 -3.33 24.86 -10.50
N ASN A 136 -2.82 23.99 -11.39
CA ASN A 136 -3.67 23.17 -12.24
C ASN A 136 -4.10 21.86 -11.57
N ALA A 137 -3.29 21.32 -10.67
CA ALA A 137 -3.57 20.04 -10.01
C ALA A 137 -4.49 20.16 -8.78
N CYS A 138 -4.42 21.27 -8.03
CA CYS A 138 -5.10 21.40 -6.75
C CYS A 138 -6.09 22.57 -6.72
N GLN A 139 -5.71 23.75 -7.24
CA GLN A 139 -6.51 24.96 -7.10
C GLN A 139 -7.75 25.02 -7.99
N THR A 140 -7.96 24.03 -8.86
CA THR A 140 -9.23 23.80 -9.55
C THR A 140 -10.36 23.43 -8.58
N CYS A 141 -10.02 22.86 -7.41
CA CYS A 141 -10.96 22.48 -6.35
C CYS A 141 -10.69 23.23 -5.03
N HIS A 142 -9.43 23.53 -4.72
CA HIS A 142 -9.01 24.13 -3.45
C HIS A 142 -8.76 25.64 -3.59
N HIS A 143 -9.70 26.45 -3.12
CA HIS A 143 -9.63 27.91 -3.15
C HIS A 143 -8.78 28.50 -2.00
N ILE A 144 -7.56 27.99 -1.86
CA ILE A 144 -6.54 28.46 -0.89
C ILE A 144 -5.22 28.70 -1.63
N ASN A 145 -4.30 29.44 -1.00
CA ASN A 145 -3.02 29.77 -1.63
C ASN A 145 -2.14 28.52 -1.82
N GLU A 146 -1.25 28.55 -2.81
CA GLU A 146 -0.39 27.39 -3.13
C GLU A 146 0.55 27.04 -1.98
N GLU A 147 1.07 28.04 -1.26
CA GLU A 147 1.96 27.85 -0.12
C GLU A 147 1.27 27.07 1.02
N GLN A 148 -0.01 27.33 1.28
CA GLN A 148 -0.79 26.60 2.26
C GLN A 148 -1.05 25.17 1.79
N ILE A 149 -1.38 24.96 0.51
CA ILE A 149 -1.52 23.59 -0.04
C ILE A 149 -0.22 22.82 0.15
N LEU A 150 0.91 23.40 -0.25
CA LEU A 150 2.22 22.78 -0.10
C LEU A 150 2.52 22.44 1.36
N LYS A 151 2.26 23.37 2.28
CA LYS A 151 2.46 23.16 3.71
C LYS A 151 1.58 22.03 4.27
N GLU A 152 0.33 21.92 3.85
CA GLU A 152 -0.55 20.83 4.30
C GLU A 152 -0.06 19.47 3.78
N VAL A 153 0.40 19.41 2.52
CA VAL A 153 0.99 18.18 1.96
C VAL A 153 2.28 17.81 2.69
N ASP A 154 3.17 18.78 2.94
CA ASP A 154 4.40 18.56 3.70
C ASP A 154 4.12 18.03 5.11
N ILE A 155 3.10 18.57 5.80
CA ILE A 155 2.69 18.08 7.13
C ILE A 155 2.25 16.61 7.07
N ILE A 156 1.48 16.23 6.04
CA ILE A 156 1.03 14.86 5.85
C ILE A 156 2.24 13.94 5.62
N GLN A 157 3.10 14.30 4.67
CA GLN A 157 4.25 13.48 4.28
C GLN A 157 5.27 13.36 5.42
N ASP A 158 5.54 14.44 6.16
CA ASP A 158 6.42 14.43 7.33
C ASP A 158 5.88 13.53 8.46
N ARG A 159 4.57 13.60 8.74
CA ARG A 159 3.94 12.71 9.74
C ARG A 159 4.01 11.24 9.32
N ASN A 160 3.71 10.95 8.05
CA ASN A 160 3.82 9.60 7.50
C ASN A 160 5.26 9.08 7.60
N TYR A 161 6.23 9.87 7.16
CA TYR A 161 7.64 9.52 7.21
C TYR A 161 8.15 9.26 8.64
N LYS A 162 7.71 10.07 9.62
CA LYS A 162 8.04 9.86 11.04
C LYS A 162 7.44 8.57 11.60
N LEU A 163 6.20 8.24 11.23
CA LEU A 163 5.58 6.97 11.62
C LEU A 163 6.25 5.79 10.93
N LEU A 164 6.59 5.91 9.65
CA LEU A 164 7.28 4.88 8.88
C LEU A 164 8.63 4.53 9.51
N LYS A 165 9.41 5.54 9.91
CA LYS A 165 10.68 5.32 10.63
C LYS A 165 10.48 4.60 11.97
N ARG A 166 9.47 4.98 12.77
CA ARG A 166 9.14 4.29 14.02
C ARG A 166 8.70 2.84 13.80
N GLY A 167 7.99 2.58 12.71
CA GLY A 167 7.65 1.24 12.25
C GLY A 167 8.90 0.42 11.92
N GLY A 168 9.82 0.98 11.14
CA GLY A 168 11.11 0.37 10.83
C GLY A 168 11.94 0.06 12.08
N GLU A 169 12.06 1.01 13.01
CA GLU A 169 12.74 0.80 14.30
C GLU A 169 12.12 -0.34 15.11
N SER A 170 10.79 -0.46 15.10
CA SER A 170 10.09 -1.53 15.81
C SER A 170 10.29 -2.90 15.13
N LEU A 171 10.28 -2.95 13.79
CA LEU A 171 10.58 -4.17 13.04
C LEU A 171 12.03 -4.62 13.27
N MET A 172 12.99 -3.70 13.28
CA MET A 172 14.38 -4.03 13.60
C MET A 172 14.53 -4.60 15.02
N ALA A 173 13.85 -4.02 16.01
CA ALA A 173 13.86 -4.53 17.37
C ALA A 173 13.26 -5.95 17.49
N LEU A 174 12.28 -6.29 16.65
CA LEU A 174 11.78 -7.66 16.52
C LEU A 174 12.84 -8.58 15.92
N LEU A 175 13.49 -8.19 14.83
CA LEU A 175 14.55 -8.99 14.19
C LEU A 175 15.71 -9.26 15.16
N ASP A 176 16.15 -8.26 15.91
CA ASP A 176 17.18 -8.38 16.95
C ASP A 176 16.76 -9.38 18.03
N ALA A 177 15.51 -9.31 18.51
CA ALA A 177 14.99 -10.25 19.50
C ALA A 177 14.92 -11.69 18.98
N ILE A 178 14.53 -11.88 17.71
CA ILE A 178 14.56 -13.20 17.06
C ILE A 178 16.00 -13.71 16.99
N GLN A 179 16.96 -12.87 16.59
CA GLN A 179 18.35 -13.28 16.50
C GLN A 179 18.92 -13.67 17.87
N ILE A 180 18.66 -12.89 18.92
CA ILE A 180 19.07 -13.22 20.30
C ILE A 180 18.50 -14.57 20.75
N ALA A 181 17.22 -14.84 20.46
CA ALA A 181 16.60 -16.12 20.79
C ALA A 181 17.27 -17.28 20.03
N LYS A 182 17.58 -17.11 18.74
CA LYS A 182 18.31 -18.11 17.94
C LYS A 182 19.71 -18.38 18.50
N ASP A 183 20.44 -17.34 18.86
CA ASP A 183 21.78 -17.45 19.44
C ASP A 183 21.75 -18.15 20.81
N SER A 184 20.62 -18.08 21.51
CA SER A 184 20.35 -18.80 22.76
C SER A 184 19.87 -20.25 22.55
N GLY A 185 19.74 -20.71 21.30
CA GLY A 185 19.37 -22.09 20.95
C GLY A 185 17.91 -22.30 20.56
N ALA A 186 17.10 -21.24 20.44
CA ALA A 186 15.71 -21.37 20.02
C ALA A 186 15.58 -22.02 18.64
N THR A 187 14.70 -23.01 18.54
CA THR A 187 14.38 -23.68 17.29
C THR A 187 13.44 -22.85 16.43
N GLN A 188 13.41 -23.15 15.13
CA GLN A 188 12.45 -22.52 14.19
C GLN A 188 10.99 -22.71 14.64
N ASN A 189 10.67 -23.84 15.26
CA ASN A 189 9.30 -24.13 15.73
C ASN A 189 8.91 -23.27 16.94
N GLU A 190 9.84 -23.01 17.85
CA GLU A 190 9.61 -22.10 18.99
C GLU A 190 9.45 -20.65 18.54
N LEU A 191 10.16 -20.26 17.47
CA LEU A 191 10.07 -18.93 16.87
C LEU A 191 8.84 -18.71 15.99
N LYS A 192 8.05 -19.74 15.71
CA LYS A 192 6.95 -19.69 14.73
C LYS A 192 6.03 -18.49 14.92
N GLU A 193 5.59 -18.22 16.16
CA GLU A 193 4.70 -17.07 16.43
C GLU A 193 5.39 -15.73 16.17
N ALA A 194 6.65 -15.57 16.58
CA ALA A 194 7.41 -14.34 16.35
C ALA A 194 7.64 -14.09 14.85
N LEU A 195 7.88 -15.15 14.07
CA LEU A 195 8.07 -15.06 12.62
C LEU A 195 6.78 -14.71 11.88
N GLU A 196 5.62 -15.21 12.32
CA GLU A 196 4.33 -14.78 11.77
C GLU A 196 4.04 -13.31 12.10
N PHE A 197 4.40 -12.83 13.29
CA PHE A 197 4.32 -11.40 13.61
C PHE A 197 5.28 -10.57 12.76
N GLN A 198 6.49 -11.06 12.47
CA GLN A 198 7.41 -10.40 11.55
C GLN A 198 6.77 -10.27 10.16
N ARG A 199 6.21 -11.35 9.62
CA ARG A 199 5.54 -11.35 8.31
C ARG A 199 4.46 -10.27 8.24
N LYS A 200 3.57 -10.21 9.24
CA LYS A 200 2.50 -9.20 9.33
C LYS A 200 3.03 -7.77 9.44
N ALA A 201 3.97 -7.56 10.37
CA ALA A 201 4.54 -6.24 10.63
C ALA A 201 5.27 -5.71 9.39
N GLN A 202 6.06 -6.57 8.75
CA GLN A 202 6.82 -6.21 7.57
C GLN A 202 5.91 -5.97 6.36
N TRP A 203 4.85 -6.78 6.16
CA TRP A 203 3.85 -6.52 5.14
C TRP A 203 3.20 -5.13 5.32
N ARG A 204 2.71 -4.80 6.53
CA ARG A 204 2.10 -3.49 6.80
C ARG A 204 3.07 -2.34 6.60
N LEU A 205 4.32 -2.49 7.05
CA LEU A 205 5.36 -1.48 6.88
C LEU A 205 5.70 -1.25 5.40
N ASP A 206 5.91 -2.35 4.67
CA ASP A 206 6.28 -2.34 3.26
C ASP A 206 5.15 -1.79 2.39
N TYR A 207 3.89 -2.04 2.76
CA TYR A 207 2.72 -1.48 2.06
C TYR A 207 2.75 0.05 1.99
N ILE A 208 3.19 0.71 3.05
CA ILE A 208 3.30 2.18 3.09
C ILE A 208 4.68 2.66 2.60
N ALA A 209 5.75 1.89 2.79
CA ALA A 209 7.06 2.24 2.25
C ALA A 209 7.12 2.15 0.71
N ALA A 210 6.39 1.21 0.11
CA ALA A 210 6.38 1.00 -1.33
C ALA A 210 5.49 2.00 -2.06
N GLU A 211 4.54 2.64 -1.38
CA GLU A 211 3.64 3.64 -1.93
C GLU A 211 4.30 5.02 -1.96
N ASN A 212 4.38 5.63 -3.14
CA ASN A 212 5.26 6.78 -3.35
C ASN A 212 4.70 8.14 -2.88
N SER A 213 3.40 8.24 -2.56
CA SER A 213 2.80 9.54 -2.16
C SER A 213 3.19 10.00 -0.76
N MET A 214 3.91 9.16 0.00
CA MET A 214 4.23 9.38 1.41
C MET A 214 2.96 9.63 2.23
N GLY A 215 1.92 8.82 1.98
CA GLY A 215 0.65 8.86 2.70
C GLY A 215 -0.31 9.96 2.25
N PHE A 216 0.02 10.79 1.26
CA PHE A 216 -0.89 11.84 0.78
C PHE A 216 -2.20 11.26 0.22
N HIS A 217 -2.15 10.14 -0.49
CA HIS A 217 -3.32 9.53 -1.10
C HIS A 217 -4.39 9.11 -0.08
N ALA A 218 -3.99 8.57 1.08
CA ALA A 218 -4.90 8.23 2.18
C ALA A 218 -4.21 8.38 3.56
N PRO A 219 -4.11 9.60 4.11
CA PRO A 219 -3.24 9.88 5.26
C PRO A 219 -3.60 9.12 6.54
N GLN A 220 -4.89 9.02 6.84
CA GLN A 220 -5.37 8.31 8.03
C GLN A 220 -5.21 6.80 7.89
N GLU A 221 -5.40 6.27 6.69
CA GLU A 221 -5.23 4.85 6.42
C GLU A 221 -3.76 4.44 6.49
N ALA A 222 -2.87 5.25 5.89
CA ALA A 222 -1.43 5.05 5.99
C ALA A 222 -0.96 5.06 7.46
N ALA A 223 -1.44 6.01 8.26
CA ALA A 223 -1.15 6.07 9.69
C ALA A 223 -1.68 4.85 10.47
N ARG A 224 -2.89 4.36 10.15
CA ARG A 224 -3.46 3.14 10.75
C ARG A 224 -2.59 1.92 10.45
N ILE A 225 -2.26 1.71 9.18
CA ILE A 225 -1.43 0.58 8.72
C ILE A 225 -0.04 0.61 9.38
N LEU A 226 0.59 1.79 9.48
CA LEU A 226 1.86 1.94 10.20
C LEU A 226 1.72 1.70 11.72
N GLY A 227 0.59 2.07 12.31
CA GLY A 227 0.27 1.75 13.70
C GLY A 227 0.19 0.23 13.93
N GLU A 228 -0.45 -0.50 13.03
CA GLU A 228 -0.50 -1.98 13.07
C GLU A 228 0.88 -2.60 12.84
N ALA A 229 1.68 -2.05 11.92
CA ALA A 229 3.05 -2.50 11.71
C ALA A 229 3.88 -2.43 13.00
N ILE A 230 3.79 -1.30 13.72
CA ILE A 230 4.44 -1.10 15.01
C ILE A 230 3.91 -2.11 16.03
N ASP A 231 2.60 -2.25 16.15
CA ASP A 231 1.98 -3.15 17.13
C ASP A 231 2.37 -4.61 16.90
N TYR A 232 2.24 -5.12 15.67
CA TYR A 232 2.66 -6.48 15.33
C TYR A 232 4.15 -6.71 15.55
N ALA A 233 5.00 -5.73 15.24
CA ALA A 233 6.42 -5.83 15.52
C ALA A 233 6.69 -6.00 17.03
N ARG A 234 5.99 -5.22 17.88
CA ARG A 234 6.13 -5.31 19.34
C ARG A 234 5.55 -6.62 19.90
N GLN A 235 4.42 -7.09 19.39
CA GLN A 235 3.88 -8.40 19.77
C GLN A 235 4.87 -9.52 19.43
N GLY A 236 5.43 -9.50 18.22
CA GLY A 236 6.47 -10.45 17.82
C GLY A 236 7.71 -10.36 18.72
N GLN A 237 8.11 -9.15 19.10
CA GLN A 237 9.31 -8.93 19.91
C GLN A 237 9.14 -9.59 21.28
N VAL A 238 7.97 -9.37 21.91
CA VAL A 238 7.61 -10.02 23.18
C VAL A 238 7.61 -11.54 23.04
N LYS A 239 7.07 -12.08 21.94
CA LYS A 239 7.07 -13.53 21.70
C LYS A 239 8.47 -14.10 21.57
N ALA A 240 9.35 -13.46 20.80
CA ALA A 240 10.74 -13.89 20.66
C ALA A 240 11.48 -13.87 22.01
N MET A 241 11.30 -12.81 22.81
CA MET A 241 11.94 -12.67 24.12
C MET A 241 11.40 -13.64 25.19
N SER A 242 10.22 -14.24 24.97
CA SER A 242 9.58 -15.15 25.92
C SER A 242 10.02 -16.61 25.74
N ILE A 243 10.79 -16.91 24.69
CA ILE A 243 11.34 -18.25 24.44
C ILE A 243 12.44 -18.51 25.46
N LYS A 244 12.40 -19.69 26.10
CA LYS A 244 13.29 -20.10 27.19
C LYS A 244 14.37 -21.05 26.70
#